data_AF-A0A5C6J2L6-F1
#
_entry.id   AF-A0A5C6J2L6-F1
#
_cell.length_a   1.000
_cell.length_b   1.000
_cell.length_c   1.000
_cell.angle_alpha   90.00
_cell.angle_beta   90.00
_cell.angle_gamma   90.00
#
_symmetry.space_group_name_H-M   'P 1'
#
loop_
_entity.id
_entity.type
_entity.pdbx_description
1 polymer ?
#
loop_
_entity_poly.entity_id
_entity_poly.type
_entity_poly.pdbx_seq_one_letter_code
_entity_poly.pdbx_strand_id
1 'polypeptide(L)'
;MLKDTHATDSPVQRTILREIDSVLLNDEGAAEYKLDDPLLTAGLNSLLLAQLLLQLEAELGTDPFTGDRSITDVRTVRELIDAYEESIRTAGAGV
;
A
#
# COMPACT_ATOMS: atom_id res chain seq x y z
N MET A 1 -18.32 -17.50 -5.90
CA MET A 1 -17.29 -18.52 -5.64
C MET A 1 -16.41 -17.95 -4.54
N LEU A 2 -16.39 -18.61 -3.39
CA LEU A 2 -15.87 -18.08 -2.12
C LEU A 2 -14.33 -17.95 -2.15
N LYS A 3 -13.81 -16.83 -1.63
CA LYS A 3 -12.49 -16.78 -0.99
C LYS A 3 -12.66 -16.10 0.36
N ASP A 4 -13.03 -16.89 1.36
CA ASP A 4 -12.87 -16.54 2.77
C ASP A 4 -11.38 -16.30 3.10
N THR A 5 -11.10 -15.51 4.15
CA THR A 5 -9.81 -15.38 4.91
C THR A 5 -8.87 -14.24 4.44
N HIS A 6 -8.82 -13.06 5.09
CA HIS A 6 -8.34 -12.87 6.47
C HIS A 6 -9.20 -11.91 7.31
N ALA A 7 -9.70 -12.41 8.44
CA ALA A 7 -10.40 -11.64 9.47
C ALA A 7 -9.44 -10.85 10.40
N THR A 8 -8.30 -10.36 9.89
CA THR A 8 -7.29 -9.64 10.70
C THR A 8 -6.57 -8.53 9.93
N ASP A 9 -7.12 -8.06 8.82
CA ASP A 9 -6.50 -6.92 8.14
C ASP A 9 -6.70 -5.66 9.00
N SER A 10 -5.60 -4.95 9.28
CA SER A 10 -5.69 -3.67 9.98
C SER A 10 -6.50 -2.68 9.12
N PRO A 11 -7.12 -1.64 9.73
CA PRO A 11 -7.78 -0.59 8.97
C PRO A 11 -6.87 0.02 7.91
N VAL A 12 -5.57 0.12 8.21
CA VAL A 12 -4.52 0.62 7.32
C VAL A 12 -4.37 -0.28 6.10
N GLN A 13 -4.21 -1.59 6.32
CA GLN A 13 -4.09 -2.57 5.24
C GLN A 13 -5.30 -2.53 4.29
N ARG A 14 -6.52 -2.46 4.84
CA ARG A 14 -7.73 -2.37 4.00
C ARG A 14 -7.76 -1.11 3.15
N THR A 15 -7.34 0.02 3.71
CA THR A 15 -7.21 1.28 2.96
C THR A 15 -6.17 1.15 1.85
N ILE A 16 -4.99 0.60 2.16
CA ILE A 16 -3.92 0.44 1.16
C ILE A 16 -4.35 -0.45 0.00
N LEU A 17 -4.94 -1.61 0.28
CA LEU A 17 -5.42 -2.52 -0.76
C LEU A 17 -6.51 -1.89 -1.63
N ARG A 18 -7.43 -1.14 -1.02
CA ARG A 18 -8.48 -0.42 -1.76
C ARG A 18 -7.89 0.63 -2.70
N GLU A 19 -6.90 1.41 -2.25
CA GLU A 19 -6.27 2.41 -3.11
C GLU A 19 -5.44 1.75 -4.22
N ILE A 20 -4.74 0.65 -3.93
CA ILE A 20 -4.05 -0.16 -4.96
C ILE A 20 -5.06 -0.61 -6.01
N ASP A 21 -6.18 -1.21 -5.58
CA ASP A 21 -7.23 -1.67 -6.49
C ASP A 21 -7.80 -0.50 -7.31
N SER A 22 -8.01 0.67 -6.70
CA SER A 22 -8.50 1.87 -7.40
C SER A 22 -7.54 2.33 -8.49
N VAL A 23 -6.24 2.37 -8.21
CA VAL A 23 -5.21 2.77 -9.17
C VAL A 23 -5.06 1.72 -10.27
N LEU A 24 -5.13 0.43 -9.94
CA LEU A 24 -5.06 -0.67 -10.91
C LEU A 24 -6.33 -0.81 -11.75
N LEU A 25 -7.52 -0.46 -11.24
CA LEU A 25 -8.78 -0.46 -12.00
C LEU A 25 -8.83 0.65 -13.05
N ASN A 26 -8.09 1.75 -12.84
CA ASN A 26 -7.96 2.82 -13.82
C ASN A 26 -7.06 2.43 -15.00
N ASP A 27 -6.19 1.44 -14.83
CA ASP A 27 -5.48 0.77 -15.90
C ASP A 27 -6.34 -0.42 -16.35
N GLU A 28 -6.54 -0.68 -17.63
CA GLU A 28 -7.49 -1.71 -18.10
C GLU A 28 -7.12 -3.17 -17.71
N GLY A 29 -6.12 -3.36 -16.85
CA GLY A 29 -5.67 -4.64 -16.30
C GLY A 29 -5.81 -4.68 -14.78
N ALA A 30 -6.99 -5.05 -14.27
CA ALA A 30 -7.13 -5.57 -12.91
C ALA A 30 -6.36 -6.89 -12.81
N ALA A 31 -5.05 -6.80 -12.57
CA ALA A 31 -4.19 -7.95 -12.35
C ALA A 31 -4.45 -8.51 -10.95
N GLU A 32 -4.69 -9.82 -10.85
CA GLU A 32 -4.61 -10.48 -9.54
C GLU A 32 -3.17 -10.34 -9.02
N TYR A 33 -3.00 -9.62 -7.91
CA TYR A 33 -1.73 -9.51 -7.20
C TYR A 33 -1.81 -10.19 -5.83
N LYS A 34 -0.67 -10.62 -5.31
CA LYS A 34 -0.50 -11.09 -3.93
C LYS A 34 0.30 -10.09 -3.12
N LEU A 35 0.17 -10.17 -1.80
CA LEU A 35 0.92 -9.32 -0.88
C LEU A 35 2.44 -9.48 -1.03
N ASP A 36 2.88 -10.71 -1.30
CA ASP A 36 4.30 -11.05 -1.47
C ASP A 36 4.79 -10.82 -2.91
N ASP A 37 3.90 -10.41 -3.83
CA ASP A 37 4.29 -10.13 -5.20
C ASP A 37 5.02 -8.79 -5.29
N PRO A 38 6.02 -8.69 -6.19
CA PRO A 38 6.67 -7.43 -6.46
C PRO A 38 5.66 -6.39 -6.98
N LEU A 39 5.77 -5.14 -6.52
CA LEU A 39 4.92 -4.03 -6.95
C LEU A 39 4.89 -3.89 -8.48
N LEU A 40 6.07 -4.01 -9.10
CA LEU A 40 6.21 -3.96 -10.55
C LEU A 40 5.48 -5.11 -11.27
N THR A 41 5.44 -6.30 -10.65
CA THR A 41 4.75 -7.48 -11.20
C THR A 41 3.24 -7.39 -10.99
N ALA A 42 2.80 -6.70 -9.93
CA ALA A 42 1.39 -6.39 -9.67
C ALA A 42 0.82 -5.32 -10.63
N GLY A 43 1.64 -4.73 -11.51
CA GLY A 43 1.23 -3.66 -12.42
C GLY A 43 1.44 -2.25 -11.88
N LEU A 44 1.95 -2.11 -10.64
CA LEU A 44 2.28 -0.81 -10.05
C LEU A 44 3.62 -0.31 -10.58
N ASN A 45 3.57 0.34 -11.75
CA ASN A 45 4.71 1.07 -12.29
C ASN A 45 5.06 2.30 -11.41
N SER A 46 6.24 2.91 -11.60
CA SER A 46 6.67 4.05 -10.75
C SER A 46 5.69 5.24 -10.73
N LEU A 47 4.93 5.46 -11.81
CA LEU A 47 3.95 6.54 -11.86
C LEU A 47 2.69 6.20 -11.03
N LEU A 48 2.15 4.99 -11.21
CA LEU A 48 1.02 4.49 -10.43
C LEU A 48 1.39 4.38 -8.94
N LEU A 49 2.61 3.96 -8.64
CA LEU A 49 3.13 3.94 -7.28
C LEU A 49 3.17 5.35 -6.69
N ALA A 50 3.70 6.34 -7.41
CA ALA A 50 3.70 7.73 -6.93
C ALA A 50 2.29 8.29 -6.72
N GLN A 51 1.33 7.97 -7.60
CA GLN A 51 -0.08 8.35 -7.44
C GLN A 51 -0.71 7.68 -6.21
N LEU A 52 -0.47 6.39 -6.03
CA LEU A 52 -0.91 5.61 -4.88
C LEU A 52 -0.41 6.23 -3.58
N LEU A 53 0.89 6.57 -3.50
CA LEU A 53 1.47 7.19 -2.30
C LEU A 53 0.80 8.52 -1.98
N LEU A 54 0.55 9.37 -2.98
CA LEU A 54 -0.17 10.63 -2.78
C LEU A 54 -1.60 10.41 -2.24
N GLN A 55 -2.32 9.42 -2.79
CA GLN A 55 -3.66 9.07 -2.30
C GLN A 55 -3.62 8.54 -0.87
N LEU A 56 -2.66 7.67 -0.55
CA LEU A 56 -2.49 7.13 0.79
C LEU A 56 -2.09 8.19 1.80
N GLU A 57 -1.22 9.13 1.45
CA GLU A 57 -0.91 10.27 2.30
C GLU A 57 -2.14 11.14 2.55
N ALA A 58 -2.96 11.40 1.52
CA ALA A 58 -4.19 12.16 1.68
C ALA A 58 -5.24 11.45 2.56
N GLU A 59 -5.34 10.13 2.47
CA GLU A 59 -6.30 9.31 3.23
C GLU A 59 -5.83 8.99 4.67
N LEU A 60 -4.56 8.63 4.83
CA LEU A 60 -3.97 8.22 6.12
C LEU A 60 -3.31 9.38 6.87
N GLY A 61 -3.02 10.49 6.19
CA GLY A 61 -2.37 11.68 6.77
C GLY A 61 -0.89 11.47 7.11
N THR A 62 -0.25 10.42 6.59
CA THR A 62 1.17 10.12 6.85
C THR A 62 1.84 9.59 5.60
N ASP A 63 3.12 9.95 5.40
CA ASP A 63 3.98 9.37 4.38
C ASP A 63 5.22 8.73 5.05
N PRO A 64 5.33 7.38 5.07
CA PRO A 64 6.50 6.70 5.61
C PRO A 64 7.79 6.94 4.81
N PHE A 65 7.74 7.53 3.62
CA PHE A 65 8.87 7.70 2.70
C PHE A 65 9.50 9.09 2.70
N THR A 66 9.00 10.01 3.53
CA THR A 66 9.57 11.37 3.68
C THR A 66 10.83 11.43 4.55
N GLY A 67 11.16 10.36 5.28
CA GLY A 67 12.28 10.27 6.22
C GLY A 67 13.45 9.41 5.73
N ASP A 68 13.97 8.55 6.62
CA ASP A 68 15.11 7.67 6.34
C ASP A 68 14.77 6.44 5.47
N ARG A 69 13.47 6.14 5.32
CA ARG A 69 13.00 5.00 4.52
C ARG A 69 12.72 5.47 3.10
N SER A 70 13.34 4.82 2.11
CA SER A 70 13.08 5.15 0.70
C SER A 70 12.04 4.23 0.09
N ILE A 71 11.17 4.77 -0.78
CA ILE A 71 10.24 3.96 -1.57
C ILE A 71 10.98 2.92 -2.43
N THR A 72 12.24 3.19 -2.79
CA THR A 72 13.06 2.25 -3.56
C THR A 72 13.43 0.99 -2.77
N ASP A 73 13.34 1.02 -1.44
CA ASP A 73 13.59 -0.13 -0.59
C ASP A 73 12.36 -1.04 -0.48
N VAL A 74 11.19 -0.54 -0.88
CA VAL A 74 9.94 -1.32 -0.93
C VAL A 74 9.86 -2.04 -2.26
N ARG A 75 9.80 -3.37 -2.21
CA ARG A 75 9.72 -4.24 -3.38
C ARG A 75 8.35 -4.90 -3.52
N THR A 76 7.67 -5.14 -2.41
CA THR A 76 6.39 -5.89 -2.35
C THR A 76 5.25 -5.08 -1.76
N VAL A 77 4.02 -5.51 -2.01
CA VAL A 77 2.81 -4.89 -1.42
C VAL A 77 2.81 -5.03 0.10
N ARG A 78 3.29 -6.17 0.64
CA ARG A 78 3.43 -6.38 2.08
C ARG A 78 4.35 -5.34 2.72
N GLU A 79 5.52 -5.10 2.15
CA GLU A 79 6.47 -4.11 2.68
C GLU A 79 5.88 -2.69 2.67
N LEU A 80 5.06 -2.36 1.67
CA LEU A 80 4.34 -1.10 1.63
C LEU A 80 3.36 -0.97 2.81
N ILE A 81 2.57 -2.01 3.06
CA ILE A 81 1.63 -2.05 4.19
C ILE A 81 2.36 -1.92 5.51
N ASP A 82 3.40 -2.73 5.72
CA ASP A 82 4.20 -2.71 6.94
C ASP A 82 4.80 -1.32 7.19
N ALA A 83 5.23 -0.62 6.13
CA ALA A 83 5.78 0.73 6.25
C ALA A 83 4.77 1.76 6.74
N TYR A 84 3.55 1.75 6.20
CA TYR A 84 2.47 2.63 6.64
C TYR A 84 1.99 2.28 8.05
N GLU A 85 1.85 0.99 8.37
CA GLU A 85 1.47 0.55 9.72
C GLU A 85 2.48 1.00 10.76
N GLU A 86 3.78 0.87 10.47
CA GLU A 86 4.84 1.33 11.36
C GLU A 86 4.85 2.86 11.51
N SER A 87 4.65 3.61 10.43
CA SER A 87 4.56 5.06 10.49
C SER A 87 3.37 5.52 11.35
N ILE A 88 2.20 4.93 11.15
CA ILE A 88 0.99 5.24 11.95
C ILE A 88 1.19 4.86 13.41
N ARG A 89 1.79 3.69 13.68
CA ARG A 89 2.10 3.24 15.04
C ARG A 89 3.07 4.20 15.73
N THR A 90 4.09 4.67 15.02
CA THR A 90 5.10 5.60 15.54
C THR A 90 4.51 7.01 15.74
N ALA A 91 3.72 7.50 14.77
CA ALA A 91 3.02 8.77 14.87
C ALA A 91 1.98 8.78 16.02
N GLY A 92 1.29 7.65 16.25
CA GLY A 92 0.34 7.50 17.35
C GLY A 92 0.98 7.30 18.74
N ALA A 93 2.24 6.86 18.80
CA ALA A 93 2.99 6.67 20.05
C ALA A 93 3.69 7.95 20.55
N GLY A 94 3.63 9.05 19.79
CA GLY A 94 4.31 10.31 20.07
C GLY A 94 3.54 11.34 20.89
N VAL A 95 2.45 10.97 21.59
CA VAL A 95 1.65 11.87 22.45
C VAL A 95 1.72 11.54 23.93
#